data_AF-A0A966BMU2-F1
#
_entry.id   AF-A0A966BMU2-F1
#
_cell.length_a   1.000
_cell.length_b   1.000
_cell.length_c   1.000
_cell.angle_alpha   90.00
_cell.angle_beta   90.00
_cell.angle_gamma   90.00
#
_symmetry.space_group_name_H-M   'P 1'
#
loop_
_entity.id
_entity.type
_entity.pdbx_description
1 polymer ?
#
loop_
_entity_poly.entity_id
_entity_poly.type
_entity_poly.pdbx_seq_one_letter_code
_entity_poly.pdbx_strand_id
1 'polypeptide(L)'
;MRFLILSLIVLLFAGCAQNPVTGSNDFVMMSESQEIAIGRQSDEQVKKQYPVYGSKALQDYVNSVGQSIAKHSHRPNLQYHFTVLDTPDINAFALPGGYVYITRGIMAYLNSEAELAAVLGHEIGHVTARHGVR
;
A
#
# COMPACT_ATOMS: atom_id res chain seq x y z
N MET A 1 28.96 18.84 34.44
CA MET A 1 29.12 17.81 33.39
C MET A 1 27.98 16.78 33.35
N ARG A 2 27.50 16.22 34.48
CA ARG A 2 26.35 15.28 34.52
C ARG A 2 25.01 15.84 33.97
N PHE A 3 24.70 17.11 34.24
CA PHE A 3 23.48 17.76 33.74
C PHE A 3 23.51 18.11 32.24
N LEU A 4 24.71 18.26 31.65
CA LEU A 4 24.86 18.54 30.22
C LEU A 4 24.56 17.29 29.38
N ILE A 5 24.90 16.11 29.90
CA ILE A 5 24.68 14.81 29.24
C ILE A 5 23.18 14.46 29.20
N LEU A 6 22.43 14.78 30.26
CA LEU A 6 20.98 14.53 30.31
C LEU A 6 20.20 15.39 29.31
N SER A 7 20.66 16.63 29.09
CA SER A 7 20.02 17.57 28.15
C SER A 7 20.25 17.18 26.68
N LEU A 8 21.37 16.52 26.38
CA LEU A 8 21.69 16.04 25.02
C LEU A 8 20.89 14.80 24.62
N ILE A 9 20.43 13.99 25.58
CA ILE A 9 19.64 12.77 25.33
C ILE A 9 18.19 13.09 24.97
N VAL A 10 17.63 14.18 25.50
CA VAL A 10 16.22 14.58 25.24
C VAL A 10 16.03 15.17 23.85
N LEU A 11 17.07 15.75 23.25
CA LEU A 11 17.03 16.32 21.90
C LEU A 11 17.07 15.29 20.76
N LEU A 12 17.31 14.00 21.06
CA LEU A 12 17.43 12.94 20.04
C LEU A 12 16.10 12.26 19.66
N PHE A 13 14.98 12.61 20.30
CA PHE A 13 13.67 11.97 20.06
C PHE A 13 12.67 12.82 19.27
N ALA A 14 13.06 13.98 18.75
CA ALA A 14 12.20 14.80 17.89
C ALA A 14 12.22 14.31 16.42
N GLY A 15 11.87 13.05 16.19
CA GLY A 15 11.57 12.56 14.85
C GLY A 15 10.14 12.90 14.49
N CYS A 16 9.91 13.93 13.67
CA CYS A 16 8.58 14.28 13.19
C CYS A 16 8.08 13.19 12.24
N ALA A 17 7.20 12.30 12.72
CA ALA A 17 6.42 11.40 11.88
C ALA A 17 5.19 12.16 11.35
N GLN A 18 5.19 12.49 10.05
CA GLN A 18 4.14 13.27 9.40
C GLN A 18 3.47 12.42 8.31
N ASN A 19 2.15 12.53 8.18
CA ASN A 19 1.38 11.85 7.14
C ASN A 19 1.78 12.40 5.75
N PRO A 20 2.24 11.56 4.81
CA PRO A 20 2.74 12.00 3.51
C PRO A 20 1.64 12.56 2.58
N VAL A 21 0.36 12.31 2.89
CA VAL A 21 -0.79 12.80 2.10
C VAL A 21 -1.37 14.07 2.70
N THR A 22 -1.67 14.10 4.00
CA THR A 22 -2.35 15.24 4.63
C THR A 22 -1.41 16.27 5.23
N GLY A 23 -0.15 15.89 5.51
CA GLY A 23 0.77 16.71 6.28
C GLY A 23 0.38 16.86 7.76
N SER A 24 -0.65 16.15 8.26
CA SER A 24 -0.99 16.15 9.68
C SER A 24 0.00 15.31 10.51
N ASN A 25 0.10 15.61 11.79
CA ASN A 25 0.80 14.80 12.78
C ASN A 25 -0.01 13.51 13.09
N ASP A 26 -0.24 12.67 12.09
CA ASP A 26 -0.67 11.29 12.31
C ASP A 26 0.58 10.48 12.65
N PHE A 27 0.82 10.26 13.94
CA PHE A 27 2.00 9.55 14.43
C PHE A 27 1.97 8.07 14.06
N VAL A 28 2.36 7.73 12.83
CA VAL A 28 2.78 6.37 12.49
C VAL A 28 4.24 6.22 12.93
N MET A 29 4.44 5.70 14.15
CA MET A 29 5.78 5.47 14.74
C MET A 29 6.60 4.39 14.02
N MET A 30 5.98 3.67 13.09
CA MET A 30 6.59 2.61 12.30
C MET A 30 7.41 3.18 11.13
N SER A 31 8.63 2.70 10.96
CA SER A 31 9.45 3.05 9.79
C SER A 31 8.87 2.47 8.50
N GLU A 32 9.25 3.04 7.35
CA GLU A 32 8.87 2.50 6.04
C GLU A 32 9.41 1.07 5.84
N SER A 33 10.63 0.79 6.32
CA SER A 33 11.22 -0.55 6.23
C SER A 33 10.43 -1.60 7.02
N GLN A 34 9.91 -1.23 8.20
CA GLN A 34 9.05 -2.09 9.00
C GLN A 34 7.69 -2.30 8.32
N GLU A 35 7.11 -1.24 7.76
CA GLU A 35 5.86 -1.31 6.99
C GLU A 35 5.99 -2.29 5.81
N ILE A 36 7.09 -2.20 5.04
CA ILE A 36 7.37 -3.12 3.92
C ILE A 36 7.54 -4.56 4.40
N ALA A 37 8.22 -4.77 5.53
CA ALA A 37 8.40 -6.10 6.09
C ALA A 37 7.06 -6.75 6.50
N ILE A 38 6.18 -5.98 7.12
CA ILE A 38 4.81 -6.43 7.47
C ILE A 38 4.03 -6.74 6.20
N GLY A 39 4.07 -5.85 5.20
CA GLY A 39 3.44 -6.04 3.90
C GLY A 39 3.82 -7.37 3.24
N ARG A 40 5.11 -7.68 3.22
CA ARG A 40 5.64 -8.94 2.68
C ARG A 40 5.11 -10.16 3.44
N GLN A 41 5.11 -10.12 4.77
CA GLN A 41 4.58 -11.22 5.57
C GLN A 41 3.07 -11.42 5.33
N SER A 42 2.31 -10.33 5.21
CA SER A 42 0.89 -10.38 4.91
C SER A 42 0.60 -10.85 3.48
N ASP A 43 1.42 -10.51 2.49
CA ASP A 43 1.32 -11.02 1.11
C ASP A 43 1.41 -12.56 1.08
N GLU A 44 2.35 -13.14 1.84
CA GLU A 44 2.47 -14.59 1.95
C GLU A 44 1.21 -15.23 2.55
N GLN A 45 0.54 -14.55 3.49
CA GLN A 45 -0.72 -15.03 4.08
C GLN A 45 -1.87 -14.93 3.09
N VAL A 46 -2.00 -13.81 2.38
CA VAL A 46 -3.02 -13.61 1.35
C VAL A 46 -2.91 -14.67 0.26
N LYS A 47 -1.70 -14.94 -0.24
CA LYS A 47 -1.48 -15.96 -1.29
C LYS A 47 -1.71 -17.40 -0.84
N LYS A 48 -1.67 -17.68 0.48
CA LYS A 48 -2.08 -19.00 1.02
C LYS A 48 -3.60 -19.14 1.04
N GLN A 49 -4.33 -18.05 1.22
CA GLN A 49 -5.78 -18.04 1.32
C GLN A 49 -6.46 -17.90 -0.05
N TYR A 50 -5.91 -17.07 -0.93
CA TYR A 50 -6.49 -16.75 -2.22
C TYR A 50 -5.54 -17.16 -3.35
N PRO A 51 -5.97 -18.05 -4.27
CA PRO A 51 -5.20 -18.35 -5.47
C PRO A 51 -5.02 -17.10 -6.33
N VAL A 52 -3.86 -16.97 -6.97
CA VAL A 52 -3.62 -15.93 -7.99
C VAL A 52 -4.30 -16.35 -9.28
N TYR A 53 -4.95 -15.40 -9.96
CA TYR A 53 -5.61 -15.67 -11.22
C TYR A 53 -4.61 -15.97 -12.34
N GLY A 54 -4.82 -17.06 -13.09
CA GLY A 54 -3.83 -17.62 -14.01
C GLY A 54 -3.61 -16.85 -15.33
N SER A 55 -4.35 -15.77 -15.58
CA SER A 55 -4.22 -15.01 -16.84
C SER A 55 -3.07 -14.01 -16.78
N LYS A 56 -1.95 -14.35 -17.43
CA LYS A 56 -0.79 -13.44 -17.53
C LYS A 56 -1.15 -12.12 -18.21
N ALA A 57 -1.93 -12.16 -19.29
CA ALA A 57 -2.32 -10.96 -20.03
C ALA A 57 -3.13 -10.00 -19.15
N LEU A 58 -4.06 -10.53 -18.34
CA LEU A 58 -4.84 -9.71 -17.42
C LEU A 58 -3.98 -9.15 -16.30
N GLN A 59 -3.10 -9.98 -15.73
CA GLN A 59 -2.19 -9.58 -14.67
C GLN A 59 -1.23 -8.47 -15.12
N ASP A 60 -0.68 -8.57 -16.35
CA ASP A 60 0.18 -7.54 -16.94
C ASP A 60 -0.59 -6.23 -17.16
N TYR A 61 -1.84 -6.33 -17.64
CA TYR A 61 -2.70 -5.17 -17.88
C TYR A 61 -3.05 -4.42 -16.58
N VAL A 62 -3.54 -5.14 -15.56
CA VAL A 62 -3.84 -4.56 -14.24
C VAL A 62 -2.59 -3.92 -13.63
N ASN A 63 -1.44 -4.59 -13.74
CA ASN A 63 -0.18 -4.00 -13.28
C ASN A 63 0.18 -2.74 -14.06
N SER A 64 0.05 -2.72 -15.39
CA SER A 64 0.31 -1.53 -16.20
C SER A 64 -0.54 -0.33 -15.76
N VAL A 65 -1.85 -0.52 -15.61
CA VAL A 65 -2.78 0.52 -15.15
C VAL A 65 -2.40 0.98 -13.75
N GLY A 66 -2.22 0.05 -12.80
CA GLY A 66 -1.84 0.36 -11.42
C GLY A 66 -0.54 1.15 -11.30
N GLN A 67 0.53 0.72 -12.00
CA GLN A 67 1.81 1.42 -12.01
C GLN A 67 1.69 2.83 -12.60
N SER A 68 0.84 3.00 -13.62
CA SER A 68 0.62 4.30 -14.25
C SER A 68 -0.04 5.33 -13.31
N ILE A 69 -0.82 4.85 -12.33
CA ILE A 69 -1.45 5.67 -11.30
C ILE A 69 -0.47 5.90 -10.15
N ALA A 70 0.21 4.84 -9.70
CA ALA A 70 1.15 4.88 -8.57
C ALA A 70 2.28 5.90 -8.76
N LYS A 71 2.78 6.07 -9.99
CA LYS A 71 3.82 7.07 -10.32
C LYS A 71 3.38 8.53 -10.08
N HIS A 72 2.09 8.81 -10.01
CA HIS A 72 1.54 10.14 -9.72
C HIS A 72 1.01 10.26 -8.28
N SER A 73 1.24 9.25 -7.45
CA SER A 73 0.82 9.23 -6.05
C SER A 73 1.75 10.04 -5.14
N HIS A 74 1.38 10.19 -3.87
CA HIS A 74 2.22 10.84 -2.85
C HIS A 74 3.43 9.99 -2.41
N ARG A 75 3.52 8.73 -2.84
CA ARG A 75 4.67 7.83 -2.60
C ARG A 75 5.11 7.16 -3.91
N PRO A 76 5.60 7.92 -4.91
CA PRO A 76 5.88 7.38 -6.23
C PRO A 76 7.12 6.46 -6.28
N ASN A 77 7.97 6.52 -5.25
CA ASN A 77 9.18 5.70 -5.13
C ASN A 77 8.97 4.38 -4.36
N LEU A 78 7.77 4.16 -3.80
CA LEU A 78 7.43 2.89 -3.17
C LEU A 78 7.26 1.81 -4.26
N GLN A 79 7.73 0.60 -4.01
CA GLN A 79 7.50 -0.51 -4.95
C GLN A 79 6.07 -1.02 -4.77
N TYR A 80 5.23 -0.80 -5.79
CA TYR A 80 3.86 -1.32 -5.81
C TYR A 80 3.79 -2.69 -6.46
N HIS A 81 2.95 -3.56 -5.90
CA HIS A 81 2.69 -4.91 -6.39
C HIS A 81 1.19 -5.07 -6.60
N PHE A 82 0.76 -5.20 -7.85
CA PHE A 82 -0.65 -5.42 -8.18
C PHE A 82 -0.89 -6.90 -8.46
N THR A 83 -1.86 -7.52 -7.80
CA THR A 83 -2.16 -8.96 -7.98
C THR A 83 -3.66 -9.18 -8.20
N VAL A 84 -4.00 -9.96 -9.22
CA VAL A 84 -5.37 -10.41 -9.47
C VAL A 84 -5.62 -11.72 -8.74
N LEU A 85 -6.62 -11.75 -7.84
CA LEU A 85 -6.99 -12.93 -7.07
C LEU A 85 -8.15 -13.68 -7.75
N ASP A 86 -8.05 -15.01 -7.80
CA ASP A 86 -9.09 -15.89 -8.33
C ASP A 86 -10.15 -16.22 -7.28
N THR A 87 -10.96 -15.22 -6.96
CA THR A 87 -12.15 -15.37 -6.10
C THR A 87 -13.34 -14.64 -6.72
N PRO A 88 -14.57 -15.18 -6.61
CA PRO A 88 -15.79 -14.48 -7.03
C PRO A 88 -16.19 -13.33 -6.09
N ASP A 89 -15.53 -13.17 -4.94
CA ASP A 89 -15.82 -12.06 -4.02
C ASP A 89 -15.67 -10.72 -4.71
N ILE A 90 -16.54 -9.75 -4.42
CA ILE A 90 -16.48 -8.41 -5.00
C ILE A 90 -15.62 -7.55 -4.07
N ASN A 91 -14.31 -7.49 -4.32
CA ASN A 91 -13.39 -6.78 -3.43
C ASN A 91 -12.12 -6.26 -4.13
N ALA A 92 -11.54 -5.23 -3.56
CA ALA A 92 -10.17 -4.79 -3.77
C ALA A 92 -9.62 -4.31 -2.42
N PHE A 93 -8.33 -4.51 -2.17
CA PHE A 93 -7.73 -4.09 -0.91
C PHE A 93 -6.23 -3.90 -1.05
N ALA A 94 -5.66 -3.09 -0.17
CA ALA A 94 -4.23 -2.89 -0.05
C ALA A 94 -3.65 -3.43 1.26
N LEU A 95 -2.39 -3.84 1.23
CA LEU A 95 -1.59 -4.12 2.42
C LEU A 95 -0.50 -3.04 2.57
N PRO A 96 0.10 -2.93 3.76
CA PRO A 96 1.28 -2.11 3.98
C PRO A 96 2.38 -2.36 2.94
N GLY A 97 3.19 -1.35 2.62
CA GLY A 97 4.38 -1.55 1.78
C GLY A 97 4.13 -1.71 0.28
N GLY A 98 2.92 -1.42 -0.21
CA GLY A 98 2.66 -1.28 -1.66
C GLY A 98 1.95 -2.43 -2.33
N TYR A 99 1.46 -3.43 -1.59
CA TYR A 99 0.70 -4.53 -2.18
C TYR A 99 -0.76 -4.15 -2.36
N VAL A 100 -1.29 -4.33 -3.57
CA VAL A 100 -2.68 -4.05 -3.94
C VAL A 100 -3.26 -5.28 -4.62
N TYR A 101 -4.42 -5.72 -4.15
CA TYR A 101 -5.13 -6.88 -4.69
C TYR A 101 -6.47 -6.44 -5.27
N ILE A 102 -6.84 -7.07 -6.36
CA ILE A 102 -8.15 -6.95 -6.98
C ILE A 102 -8.68 -8.34 -7.28
N THR A 103 -9.95 -8.59 -6.99
CA THR A 103 -10.54 -9.91 -7.22
C THR A 103 -11.12 -10.05 -8.62
N ARG A 104 -11.16 -11.27 -9.16
CA ARG A 104 -11.92 -11.56 -10.39
C ARG A 104 -13.39 -11.15 -10.25
N GLY A 105 -13.97 -11.31 -9.06
CA GLY A 105 -15.36 -10.93 -8.76
C GLY A 105 -15.65 -9.45 -8.99
N ILE A 106 -14.84 -8.52 -8.49
CA ILE A 106 -15.09 -7.08 -8.72
C ILE A 106 -14.89 -6.70 -10.19
N MET A 107 -13.93 -7.34 -10.88
CA MET A 107 -13.64 -7.05 -12.29
C MET A 107 -14.81 -7.36 -13.22
N ALA A 108 -15.69 -8.30 -12.85
CA ALA A 108 -16.90 -8.61 -13.62
C ALA A 108 -17.94 -7.46 -13.62
N TYR A 109 -17.78 -6.46 -12.74
CA TYR A 109 -18.66 -5.28 -12.64
C TYR A 109 -18.05 -4.03 -13.25
N LEU A 110 -16.78 -4.06 -13.65
CA LEU A 110 -16.08 -2.91 -14.23
C LEU A 110 -16.38 -2.85 -15.73
N ASN A 111 -16.92 -1.72 -16.18
CA ASN A 111 -17.35 -1.53 -17.57
C ASN A 111 -16.34 -0.71 -18.39
N SER A 112 -15.28 -0.21 -17.75
CA SER A 112 -14.24 0.56 -18.40
C SER A 112 -12.91 0.51 -17.64
N GLU A 113 -11.82 0.84 -18.35
CA GLU A 113 -10.50 1.04 -17.72
C GLU A 113 -10.53 2.16 -16.68
N ALA A 114 -11.37 3.18 -16.88
CA ALA A 114 -11.51 4.29 -15.94
C ALA A 114 -12.07 3.82 -14.58
N GLU A 115 -13.02 2.88 -14.58
CA GLU A 115 -13.54 2.28 -13.36
C GLU A 115 -12.49 1.40 -12.67
N LEU A 116 -11.71 0.62 -13.43
CA LEU A 116 -10.55 -0.10 -12.91
C LEU A 116 -9.54 0.86 -12.26
N ALA A 117 -9.20 1.94 -12.95
CA ALA A 117 -8.28 2.95 -12.45
C ALA A 117 -8.81 3.64 -11.19
N ALA A 118 -10.12 3.88 -11.08
CA ALA A 118 -10.73 4.44 -9.88
C ALA A 118 -10.58 3.50 -8.67
N VAL A 119 -10.85 2.20 -8.85
CA VAL A 119 -10.67 1.19 -7.79
C VAL A 119 -9.20 1.09 -7.38
N LEU A 120 -8.27 0.95 -8.33
CA LEU A 120 -6.85 0.87 -8.01
C LEU A 120 -6.32 2.17 -7.38
N GLY A 121 -6.78 3.33 -7.85
CA GLY A 121 -6.44 4.63 -7.29
C GLY A 121 -6.91 4.81 -5.85
N HIS A 122 -8.11 4.31 -5.53
CA HIS A 122 -8.62 4.26 -4.15
C HIS A 122 -7.68 3.46 -3.25
N GLU A 123 -7.30 2.25 -3.66
CA GLU A 123 -6.39 1.39 -2.90
C GLU A 123 -4.97 1.99 -2.75
N ILE A 124 -4.44 2.62 -3.80
CA ILE A 124 -3.18 3.37 -3.72
C ILE A 124 -3.32 4.53 -2.71
N GLY A 125 -4.49 5.17 -2.62
CA GLY A 125 -4.81 6.15 -1.59
C GLY A 125 -4.61 5.60 -0.17
N HIS A 126 -5.08 4.38 0.10
CA HIS A 126 -4.87 3.72 1.39
C HIS A 126 -3.39 3.46 1.69
N VAL A 127 -2.62 3.00 0.70
CA VAL A 127 -1.17 2.78 0.83
C VAL A 127 -0.43 4.08 1.10
N THR A 128 -0.73 5.13 0.33
CA THR A 128 -0.04 6.42 0.46
C THR A 128 -0.32 7.05 1.81
N ALA A 129 -1.56 7.00 2.30
CA ALA A 129 -1.94 7.49 3.62
C ALA A 129 -1.48 6.57 4.78
N ARG A 130 -0.83 5.44 4.47
CA ARG A 130 -0.37 4.42 5.45
C ARG A 130 -1.51 3.88 6.33
N HIS A 131 -2.73 3.78 5.80
CA HIS A 131 -3.91 3.38 6.60
C HIS A 131 -3.79 1.98 7.21
N GLY A 132 -3.07 1.06 6.58
CA GLY A 132 -2.90 -0.31 7.08
C GLY A 132 -1.95 -0.48 8.28
N VAL A 133 -1.23 0.58 8.70
CA VAL A 133 -0.30 0.55 9.85
C VAL A 133 -0.58 1.65 10.88
N ARG A 134 -1.77 2.26 10.80
CA ARG A 134 -2.28 3.17 11.82
C ARG A 134 -2.87 2.43 13.00
#